data_AF-A0A3L6M6X6-F1
#
_entry.id   AF-A0A3L6M6X6-F1
#
_cell.length_a   1.000
_cell.length_b   1.000
_cell.length_c   1.000
_cell.angle_alpha   90.00
_cell.angle_beta   90.00
_cell.angle_gamma   90.00
#
_symmetry.space_group_name_H-M   'P 1'
#
loop_
_entity.id
_entity.type
_entity.pdbx_description
1 polymer ?
#
loop_
_entity_poly.entity_id
_entity_poly.type
_entity_poly.pdbx_seq_one_letter_code
_entity_poly.pdbx_strand_id
1 'polypeptide(L)' 'MLSQAVERKRCASCERWTGQRQPGETPASVLIEAETATGLCQGGGWSGSERRARSACGHWRLWPALAAVDNANPDASE' A
#
# COMPACT_ATOMS: atom_id res chain seq x y z
N MET A 1 7.00 -0.73 -13.05
CA MET A 1 6.08 -0.85 -11.89
C MET A 1 4.92 0.11 -12.09
N LEU A 2 3.76 -0.18 -11.48
CA LEU A 2 2.57 0.65 -11.53
C LEU A 2 2.39 1.41 -10.21
N SER A 3 2.08 2.71 -10.28
CA SER A 3 1.76 3.50 -9.10
C SER A 3 0.29 3.36 -8.71
N GLN A 4 0.02 3.27 -7.42
CA GLN A 4 -1.31 3.27 -6.83
C GLN A 4 -1.39 4.37 -5.78
N ALA A 5 -2.44 5.18 -5.85
CA ALA A 5 -2.69 6.24 -4.90
C ALA A 5 -3.14 5.67 -3.54
N VAL A 6 -2.49 6.13 -2.47
CA VAL A 6 -2.73 5.69 -1.09
C VAL A 6 -4.12 6.11 -0.61
N GLU A 7 -4.64 7.24 -1.09
CA GLU A 7 -5.99 7.78 -0.79
C GLU A 7 -7.10 6.76 -1.04
N ARG A 8 -6.89 5.82 -1.98
CA ARG A 8 -7.86 4.78 -2.34
C ARG A 8 -7.97 3.68 -1.28
N LYS A 9 -7.13 3.71 -0.24
CA LYS A 9 -7.11 2.78 0.90
C LYS A 9 -7.20 1.30 0.49
N ARG A 10 -6.46 0.95 -0.58
CA ARG A 10 -6.41 -0.41 -1.13
C ARG A 10 -5.40 -1.28 -0.38
N CYS A 11 -5.46 -2.59 -0.60
CA CYS A 11 -4.53 -3.55 -0.02
C CYS A 11 -3.06 -3.18 -0.28
N ALA A 12 -2.73 -2.69 -1.48
CA ALA A 12 -1.36 -2.27 -1.83
C ALA A 12 -0.75 -1.29 -0.81
N SER A 13 -1.50 -0.29 -0.36
CA SER A 13 -1.04 0.72 0.61
C SER A 13 -1.27 0.33 2.08
N CYS A 14 -1.78 -0.88 2.34
CA CYS A 14 -2.11 -1.33 3.69
C CYS A 14 -0.95 -2.11 4.33
N GLU A 15 -0.57 -1.79 5.56
CA GLU A 15 0.51 -2.51 6.28
C GLU A 15 0.29 -4.03 6.36
N ARG A 16 -0.98 -4.44 6.37
CA ARG A 16 -1.45 -5.83 6.58
C ARG A 16 -1.38 -6.71 5.35
N TRP A 17 -1.18 -6.12 4.18
CA TRP A 17 -1.06 -6.88 2.94
C TRP A 17 0.40 -7.26 2.70
N THR A 18 0.68 -8.49 2.32
CA THR A 18 2.05 -9.03 2.24
C THR A 18 2.56 -9.20 0.81
N GLY A 19 1.82 -8.74 -0.19
CA GLY A 19 2.24 -8.86 -1.57
C GLY A 19 3.40 -7.91 -1.89
N GLN A 20 4.09 -8.20 -2.99
CA GLN A 20 5.26 -7.43 -3.41
C GLN A 20 4.87 -5.98 -3.75
N ARG A 21 5.56 -5.03 -3.12
CA ARG A 21 5.35 -3.58 -3.31
C ARG A 21 6.57 -2.79 -2.85
N GLN A 22 6.67 -1.56 -3.33
CA GLN A 22 7.67 -0.60 -2.92
C GLN A 22 7.00 0.75 -2.61
N PRO A 23 7.54 1.56 -1.71
CA PRO A 23 7.07 2.94 -1.60
C PRO A 23 7.32 3.68 -2.92
N GLY A 24 6.43 4.59 -3.30
CA GLY A 24 6.66 5.47 -4.44
C GLY A 24 7.51 6.69 -4.09
N GLU A 25 7.68 7.60 -5.04
CA GLU A 25 8.46 8.84 -4.89
C GLU A 25 7.85 9.78 -3.84
N THR A 26 6.55 9.67 -3.61
CA THR A 26 5.82 10.45 -2.58
C THR A 26 5.15 9.51 -1.58
N PRO A 27 4.92 9.95 -0.33
CA PRO A 27 4.20 9.15 0.67
C PRO A 27 2.74 8.82 0.27
N ALA A 28 2.20 9.53 -0.73
CA ALA A 28 0.87 9.32 -1.28
C ALA A 28 0.80 8.21 -2.34
N SER A 29 1.91 7.55 -2.65
CA SER A 29 1.98 6.56 -3.73
C SER A 29 2.68 5.26 -3.31
N VAL A 30 2.15 4.12 -3.77
CA VAL A 30 2.78 2.81 -3.63
C VAL A 30 2.98 2.18 -5.00
N LEU A 31 4.17 1.62 -5.23
CA LEU A 31 4.53 0.93 -6.47
C LEU A 31 4.25 -0.57 -6.32
N ILE A 32 3.57 -1.14 -7.29
CA ILE A 32 3.31 -2.58 -7.40
C ILE A 32 3.81 -3.09 -8.75
N GLU A 33 4.11 -4.39 -8.82
CA GLU A 33 4.55 -5.01 -10.07
C GLU A 33 3.46 -4.97 -11.16
N ALA A 34 2.25 -5.41 -10.81
CA ALA A 34 1.10 -5.46 -11.70
C ALA A 34 -0.23 -5.30 -10.91
N GLU A 35 -1.31 -4.91 -11.59
CA GLU A 35 -2.64 -4.80 -10.95
C GLU A 35 -3.20 -6.14 -10.45
N THR A 36 -2.70 -7.23 -11.02
CA THR A 36 -3.00 -8.60 -10.66
C THR A 36 -2.14 -9.11 -9.51
N ALA A 37 -1.14 -8.35 -9.05
CA ALA A 37 -0.29 -8.75 -7.94
C ALA A 37 -1.14 -9.12 -6.72
N THR A 38 -0.87 -10.29 -6.16
CA THR A 38 -1.57 -10.83 -4.99
C THR A 38 -0.68 -10.84 -3.76
N GLY A 39 -1.32 -10.93 -2.61
CA GLY A 39 -0.69 -11.03 -1.31
C GLY A 39 -1.72 -11.41 -0.26
N LEU A 40 -1.26 -12.00 0.85
CA LEU A 40 -2.14 -12.37 1.94
C LEU A 40 -2.50 -11.12 2.75
N CYS A 41 -3.73 -11.07 3.25
CA CYS A 41 -4.11 -10.11 4.29
C CYS A 41 -3.85 -10.73 5.66
N GLN A 42 -3.07 -10.06 6.51
CA GLN A 42 -2.76 -10.52 7.87
C GLN A 42 -3.35 -9.54 8.90
N GLY A 43 -4.32 -10.00 9.71
CA GLY A 43 -4.92 -9.18 10.76
C GLY A 43 -5.86 -8.07 10.27
N GLY A 44 -6.25 -8.08 9.00
CA GLY A 44 -7.26 -7.19 8.42
C GLY A 44 -8.66 -7.79 8.41
N GLY A 45 -9.62 -7.11 7.76
CA GLY A 45 -11.01 -7.62 7.62
C GLY A 45 -11.14 -8.93 6.83
N TRP A 46 -10.06 -9.33 6.15
CA TRP A 46 -9.97 -10.55 5.34
C TRP A 46 -8.77 -11.41 5.75
N SER A 47 -8.45 -11.42 7.05
CA SER A 47 -7.28 -12.14 7.58
C SER A 47 -7.21 -13.58 7.06
N GLY A 48 -6.05 -13.99 6.55
CA GLY A 48 -5.81 -15.31 5.96
C GLY A 48 -6.24 -15.47 4.50
N SER A 49 -6.91 -14.47 3.90
CA SER A 49 -7.32 -14.52 2.49
C SER A 49 -6.30 -13.89 1.56
N GLU A 50 -6.11 -14.48 0.38
CA GLU A 50 -5.36 -13.86 -0.72
C GLU A 50 -6.17 -12.70 -1.32
N ARG A 51 -5.52 -11.54 -1.50
CA ARG A 51 -6.12 -10.33 -2.06
C ARG A 51 -5.21 -9.73 -3.12
N ARG A 52 -5.82 -9.20 -4.18
CA ARG A 52 -5.11 -8.37 -5.17
C ARG A 52 -4.74 -7.02 -4.58
N ALA A 53 -3.67 -6.41 -5.08
CA ALA A 53 -3.19 -5.09 -4.72
C ALA A 53 -4.31 -4.01 -4.72
N ARG A 54 -5.22 -4.05 -5.70
CA ARG A 54 -6.35 -3.11 -5.84
C ARG A 54 -7.59 -3.45 -4.99
N SER A 55 -7.55 -4.53 -4.22
CA SER A 55 -8.68 -4.92 -3.36
C SER A 55 -8.91 -3.90 -2.23
N ALA A 56 -10.15 -3.81 -1.76
CA ALA A 56 -10.44 -3.14 -0.50
C ALA A 56 -9.95 -4.01 0.68
N CYS A 57 -9.27 -3.41 1.67
CA CYS A 57 -8.73 -4.15 2.81
C CYS A 57 -9.78 -4.39 3.93
N GLY A 58 -10.88 -3.63 3.96
CA GLY A 58 -11.91 -3.69 5.02
C GLY A 58 -11.49 -3.03 6.34
N HIS A 59 -10.26 -3.30 6.80
CA HIS A 59 -9.63 -2.64 7.96
C HIS A 59 -8.26 -2.10 7.56
N TRP A 60 -8.27 -1.07 6.72
CA TRP A 60 -7.06 -0.46 6.17
C TRP A 60 -6.28 0.30 7.23
N ARG A 61 -4.95 0.13 7.22
CA ARG A 61 -3.98 0.91 8.03
C ARG A 61 -2.79 1.24 7.14
N LEU A 62 -2.32 2.48 7.20
CA LEU A 62 -1.22 2.95 6.35
C LEU A 62 0.01 2.06 6.52
N TRP A 63 0.60 1.64 5.41
CA TRP A 63 1.86 0.91 5.42
C TRP A 63 3.01 1.80 5.94
N PRO A 64 3.71 1.43 7.03
CA PRO A 64 4.72 2.28 7.66
C PRO A 64 5.85 2.76 6.76
N ALA A 65 6.21 1.99 5.72
CA ALA A 65 7.24 2.40 4.76
C ALA A 65 6.88 3.69 4.02
N LEU A 66 5.59 3.99 3.85
CA LEU A 66 5.13 5.23 3.21
C LEU A 66 5.28 6.44 4.13
N ALA A 67 5.13 6.25 5.44
CA ALA A 67 5.39 7.32 6.43
C ALA A 67 6.88 7.67 6.50
N ALA A 68 7.78 6.71 6.21
CA ALA A 68 9.21 7.01 6.12
C ALA A 68 9.57 7.87 4.90
N VAL A 69 8.83 7.73 3.77
CA VAL A 69 9.05 8.57 2.58
C VAL A 69 8.64 10.02 2.82
N ASP A 70 7.57 10.25 3.57
CA ASP A 70 7.17 11.60 4.02
C ASP A 70 8.31 12.30 4.76
N ASN A 71 8.92 11.59 5.72
CA ASN A 71 10.03 12.12 6.52
C ASN A 71 11.35 12.23 5.73
N ALA A 72 11.54 11.44 4.68
CA ALA A 72 12.72 11.50 3.81
C ALA A 72 12.62 12.60 2.75
N ASN A 73 11.44 13.15 2.50
CA ASN A 73 11.22 14.22 1.54
C ASN A 73 10.63 15.46 2.22
N PRO A 74 11.46 16.31 2.87
CA PRO A 74 10.99 17.51 3.58
C PRO A 74 10.45 18.61 2.65
N ASP A 75 10.47 18.40 1.33
CA ASP A 75 10.10 19.32 0.26
C ASP A 75 8.79 18.88 -0.43
N ALA A 76 7.72 18.68 0.34
CA ALA A 76 6.40 18.34 -0.19
C ALA A 76 5.29 19.08 0.57
N SER A 77 5.51 20.37 0.82
CA SER A 77 4.54 21.28 1.41
C SER A 77 4.64 22.64 0.73
N GLU A 78 4.02 22.79 -0.44
CA GLU A 78 3.62 24.09 -1.03
C GLU A 78 2.25 23.96 -1.70
#